data_AF-A0A8T4STM6-F1
#
_entry.id   AF-A0A8T4STM6-F1
#
_cell.length_a   1.000
_cell.length_b   1.000
_cell.length_c   1.000
_cell.angle_alpha   90.00
_cell.angle_beta   90.00
_cell.angle_gamma   90.00
#
_symmetry.space_group_name_H-M   'P 1'
#
loop_
_entity.id
_entity.type
_entity.pdbx_description
1 polymer ?
#
loop_
_entity_poly.entity_id
_entity_poly.type
_entity_poly.pdbx_seq_one_letter_code
_entity_poly.pdbx_strand_id
1 'polypeptide(L)' 'MKKRITITVDQKILNILDKKVDAKVYGSRSHGLEVLIKERMQHES' A
#
# COMPACT_ATOMS: atom_id res chain seq x y z
N MET A 1 -9.84 -10.75 -12.09
CA MET A 1 -9.14 -9.65 -12.79
C MET A 1 -8.91 -8.50 -11.82
N LYS A 2 -7.71 -7.94 -11.75
CA LYS A 2 -7.44 -6.73 -10.96
C LYS A 2 -7.62 -5.48 -11.84
N LYS A 3 -8.20 -4.41 -11.27
CA LYS A 3 -8.30 -3.10 -11.93
C LYS A 3 -7.08 -2.26 -11.57
N ARG A 4 -6.54 -1.49 -12.52
CA ARG A 4 -5.42 -0.56 -12.30
C ARG A 4 -5.97 0.83 -12.05
N ILE A 5 -5.45 1.47 -11.01
CA ILE A 5 -5.76 2.86 -10.67
C ILE A 5 -4.45 3.64 -10.52
N THR A 6 -4.53 4.95 -10.74
CA THR A 6 -3.46 5.89 -10.41
C THR A 6 -3.98 6.79 -9.30
N ILE A 7 -3.17 7.00 -8.27
CA ILE A 7 -3.52 7.87 -7.13
C ILE A 7 -2.43 8.91 -6.93
N THR A 8 -2.84 10.09 -6.48
CA THR A 8 -1.92 11.13 -6.01
C THR A 8 -1.85 11.05 -4.49
N VAL A 9 -0.65 10.97 -3.93
CA VAL A 9 -0.40 10.89 -2.48
C VAL A 9 0.79 11.76 -2.10
N ASP A 10 0.88 12.13 -0.83
CA ASP A 10 2.04 12.86 -0.31
C ASP A 10 3.33 12.03 -0.47
N GLN A 11 4.41 12.67 -0.91
CA GLN A 11 5.70 12.02 -1.15
C GLN A 11 6.24 11.31 0.10
N LYS A 12 6.00 11.85 1.30
CA LYS A 12 6.43 11.22 2.56
C LYS A 12 5.72 9.88 2.78
N ILE A 13 4.44 9.79 2.44
CA ILE A 13 3.66 8.55 2.54
C ILE A 13 4.20 7.53 1.55
N LEU A 14 4.45 7.96 0.30
CA LEU A 14 5.03 7.08 -0.72
C LEU A 14 6.40 6.54 -0.26
N ASN A 15 7.24 7.38 0.32
CA ASN A 15 8.56 6.97 0.82
C ASN A 15 8.46 5.95 1.97
N ILE A 16 7.46 6.05 2.84
CA ILE A 16 7.22 5.05 3.90
C ILE A 16 6.84 3.70 3.28
N LEU A 17 5.98 3.71 2.26
CA LEU A 17 5.60 2.50 1.53
C LEU A 17 6.80 1.88 0.82
N ASP A 18 7.63 2.69 0.18
CA ASP A 18 8.84 2.24 -0.52
C ASP A 18 9.84 1.57 0.41
N LYS A 19 10.11 2.16 1.58
CA LYS A 19 10.97 1.52 2.59
C LYS A 19 10.48 0.14 3.01
N LYS A 20 9.16 -0.06 3.09
CA LYS A 20 8.58 -1.37 3.43
C LYS A 20 8.68 -2.37 2.27
N VAL A 21 8.63 -1.90 1.03
CA VAL A 21 8.89 -2.74 -0.15
C VAL A 21 10.37 -3.15 -0.19
N ASP A 22 11.28 -2.20 0.03
CA ASP A 22 12.73 -2.46 0.06
C ASP A 22 13.12 -3.42 1.19
N ALA A 23 12.48 -3.29 2.34
CA ALA A 23 12.61 -4.22 3.47
C ALA A 23 11.92 -5.58 3.25
N LYS A 24 11.36 -5.85 2.07
CA LYS A 24 10.64 -7.08 1.69
C LYS A 24 9.42 -7.40 2.57
N VAL A 25 8.87 -6.40 3.27
CA VAL A 25 7.61 -6.54 4.01
C VAL A 25 6.44 -6.66 3.03
N TYR A 26 6.49 -5.92 1.91
CA TYR A 26 5.53 -6.02 0.82
C TYR A 26 6.21 -6.41 -0.49
N GLY A 27 5.58 -7.27 -1.29
CA GLY A 27 6.10 -7.65 -2.60
C GLY A 27 6.09 -6.54 -3.66
N SER A 28 5.28 -5.49 -3.49
CA SER A 28 5.24 -4.31 -4.35
C SER A 28 4.46 -3.17 -3.68
N ARG A 29 4.52 -1.95 -4.25
CA ARG A 29 3.67 -0.82 -3.82
C ARG A 29 2.18 -1.17 -3.88
N SER A 30 1.73 -1.80 -4.97
CA SER A 30 0.33 -2.22 -5.13
C SER A 30 -0.08 -3.27 -4.09
N HIS A 31 0.80 -4.24 -3.81
CA HIS A 31 0.56 -5.22 -2.75
C HIS A 31 0.48 -4.55 -1.37
N GLY A 32 1.42 -3.66 -1.06
CA GLY A 32 1.42 -2.95 0.23
C GLY A 32 0.18 -2.08 0.41
N LEU A 33 -0.26 -1.38 -0.63
CA LEU A 33 -1.49 -0.60 -0.60
C LEU A 33 -2.74 -1.49 -0.39
N GLU A 34 -2.82 -2.64 -1.06
CA GLU A 34 -3.91 -3.61 -0.85
C GLU A 34 -3.95 -4.13 0.59
N VAL A 35 -2.79 -4.45 1.19
CA VAL A 35 -2.71 -4.92 2.59
C VAL A 35 -3.19 -3.85 3.55
N LEU A 36 -2.67 -2.62 3.43
CA LEU A 36 -3.03 -1.50 4.32
C LEU A 36 -4.53 -1.18 4.27
N ILE A 37 -5.13 -1.21 3.08
CA ILE A 37 -6.58 -1.01 2.92
C ILE A 37 -7.36 -2.13 3.62
N LYS A 38 -6.96 -3.40 3.43
CA LYS A 38 -7.63 -4.54 4.08
C LYS A 38 -7.55 -4.48 5.59
N GLU A 39 -6.39 -4.17 6.15
CA GLU A 39 -6.19 -3.98 7.59
C GLU A 39 -7.15 -2.90 8.11
N ARG A 40 -7.20 -1.74 7.44
CA ARG A 40 -8.10 -0.65 7.85
C ARG A 40 -9.57 -1.05 7.81
N MET A 41 -10.00 -1.77 6.77
CA MET A 41 -11.39 -2.25 6.64
C MET A 41 -11.77 -3.25 7.74
N GLN A 42 -10.84 -4.11 8.17
CA GLN A 42 -11.07 -5.06 9.26
C GLN A 42 -11.20 -4.37 10.62
N HIS A 43 -10.50 -3.25 10.83
CA HIS A 43 -10.59 -2.45 12.06
C HIS A 43 -11.83 -1.55 12.15
N GLU A 44 -12.61 -1.41 11.08
CA GLU A 44 -13.88 -0.64 11.07
C GLU A 44 -15.13 -1.52 11.21
N SER A 45 -14.96 -2.84 11.32
CA SER A 45 -16.04 -3.82 11.59
C SER A 45 -16.03 -4.26 13.05
#